data_AF-A0AAT9I0E4-F1
#
_entry.id   AF-A0AAT9I0E4-F1
#
_cell.length_a   1.000
_cell.length_b   1.000
_cell.length_c   1.000
_cell.angle_alpha   90.00
_cell.angle_beta   90.00
_cell.angle_gamma   90.00
#
_symmetry.space_group_name_H-M   'P 1'
#
loop_
_entity.id
_entity.type
_entity.pdbx_description
1 polymer ?
#
loop_
_entity_poly.entity_id
_entity_poly.type
_entity_poly.pdbx_seq_one_letter_code
_entity_poly.pdbx_strand_id
1 'polypeptide(L)' 'MTLVLGITAFITAMFHHLHLLSSWTGLVGILTGAYGQWISVTTRERFGLIVGLGASAVGFFLGMAHGGLFGGL' A
#
# COMPACT_ATOMS: atom_id res chain seq x y z
N MET A 1 -1.48 11.32 -1.18
CA MET A 1 -0.74 10.25 -1.88
C MET A 1 -1.03 8.88 -1.29
N THR A 2 -0.72 8.64 -0.01
CA THR A 2 -0.79 7.33 0.65
C THR A 2 -2.16 6.67 0.62
N LEU A 3 -3.23 7.43 0.80
CA LEU A 3 -4.59 6.89 0.76
C LEU A 3 -4.95 6.30 -0.61
N VAL A 4 -4.57 7.00 -1.68
CA VAL A 4 -4.79 6.55 -3.07
C VAL A 4 -4.00 5.27 -3.31
N LEU A 5 -2.72 5.27 -2.96
CA LEU A 5 -1.86 4.08 -3.09
C LEU A 5 -2.41 2.89 -2.29
N GLY A 6 -2.87 3.12 -1.06
CA GLY A 6 -3.46 2.08 -0.23
C GLY A 6 -4.76 1.51 -0.79
N ILE A 7 -5.65 2.35 -1.30
CA ILE A 7 -6.89 1.91 -1.96
C ILE A 7 -6.55 1.10 -3.22
N THR A 8 -5.62 1.58 -4.05
CA THR A 8 -5.19 0.86 -5.26
C THR A 8 -4.58 -0.49 -4.88
N ALA A 9 -3.67 -0.55 -3.92
CA ALA A 9 -3.04 -1.79 -3.47
C ALA A 9 -4.09 -2.77 -2.92
N PHE A 10 -4.99 -2.30 -2.06
CA PHE A 10 -6.02 -3.13 -1.45
C PHE A 10 -6.99 -3.72 -2.49
N ILE A 11 -7.50 -2.91 -3.42
CA ILE A 11 -8.46 -3.40 -4.42
C ILE A 11 -7.77 -4.35 -5.40
N THR A 12 -6.57 -3.99 -5.88
CA THR A 12 -5.85 -4.80 -6.87
C THR A 12 -5.36 -6.13 -6.31
N ALA A 13 -5.06 -6.21 -5.01
CA ALA A 13 -4.76 -7.46 -4.31
C ALA A 13 -5.86 -8.53 -4.41
N MET A 14 -7.11 -8.13 -4.66
CA MET A 14 -8.23 -9.09 -4.78
C MET A 14 -8.22 -9.84 -6.12
N PHE A 15 -7.37 -9.42 -7.06
CA PHE A 15 -7.24 -10.03 -8.38
C PHE A 15 -5.86 -10.67 -8.51
N HIS A 16 -5.82 -12.01 -8.63
CA HIS A 16 -4.59 -12.80 -8.68
C HIS A 16 -3.59 -12.33 -9.75
N HIS A 17 -4.06 -11.85 -10.90
CA HIS A 17 -3.22 -11.40 -12.01
C HIS A 17 -2.69 -9.96 -11.86
N LEU A 18 -3.15 -9.20 -10.85
CA LEU A 18 -2.73 -7.82 -10.58
C LEU A 18 -1.72 -7.72 -9.43
N HIS A 19 -1.12 -8.84 -9.02
CA HIS A 19 -0.22 -8.89 -7.87
C HIS A 19 0.99 -7.94 -8.01
N LEU A 20 1.54 -7.75 -9.23
CA LEU A 20 2.61 -6.78 -9.48
C LEU A 20 2.19 -5.35 -9.12
N LEU A 21 1.01 -4.93 -9.57
CA LEU A 21 0.48 -3.61 -9.29
C LEU A 21 0.20 -3.46 -7.79
N SER A 22 -0.40 -4.48 -7.18
CA SER A 22 -0.69 -4.50 -5.74
C SER A 22 0.58 -4.43 -4.88
N SER A 23 1.61 -5.20 -5.23
CA SER A 23 2.88 -5.22 -4.52
C SER A 23 3.62 -3.89 -4.63
N TRP A 24 3.73 -3.32 -5.83
CA TRP A 24 4.44 -2.04 -5.99
C TRP A 24 3.68 -0.86 -5.37
N THR A 25 2.37 -0.77 -5.58
CA THR A 25 1.57 0.30 -4.99
C THR A 25 1.50 0.17 -3.47
N GLY A 26 1.41 -1.05 -2.95
CA GLY A 26 1.49 -1.34 -1.52
C GLY A 26 2.84 -0.97 -0.91
N LEU A 27 3.95 -1.32 -1.56
CA LEU A 27 5.30 -0.98 -1.08
C LEU A 27 5.52 0.54 -1.02
N VAL A 28 5.22 1.24 -2.12
CA VAL A 28 5.34 2.71 -2.16
C VAL A 28 4.37 3.36 -1.17
N GLY A 29 3.17 2.82 -1.01
CA GLY A 29 2.18 3.24 -0.02
C GLY A 29 2.70 3.11 1.41
N ILE A 30 3.35 2.00 1.76
CA ILE A 30 3.98 1.80 3.07
C ILE A 30 5.07 2.84 3.31
N LEU A 31 5.99 3.01 2.35
CA LEU A 31 7.12 3.93 2.50
C LEU A 31 6.65 5.39 2.65
N THR A 32 5.76 5.83 1.77
CA THR A 32 5.20 7.19 1.81
C THR A 32 4.32 7.42 3.03
N GLY A 33 3.58 6.40 3.49
CA GLY A 33 2.77 6.44 4.69
C GLY A 33 3.60 6.54 5.96
N ALA A 34 4.65 5.73 6.07
CA ALA A 34 5.58 5.75 7.20
C ALA A 34 6.31 7.10 7.30
N TYR A 35 6.79 7.62 6.16
CA TYR A 35 7.36 8.97 6.12
C TYR A 35 6.32 10.04 6.49
N GLY A 36 5.10 9.91 5.98
CA GLY A 36 3.98 10.79 6.32
C GLY A 36 3.69 10.84 7.82
N GLN A 37 3.76 9.70 8.52
CA GLN A 37 3.59 9.67 9.98
C GLN A 37 4.66 10.52 10.70
N TRP A 38 5.90 10.48 10.22
CA TRP A 38 7.02 11.23 10.81
C TRP A 38 6.85 12.74 10.70
N ILE A 39 6.38 13.22 9.54
CA ILE A 39 6.30 14.66 9.27
C ILE A 39 4.97 15.30 9.71
N SER A 40 3.92 14.50 9.91
CA SER A 40 2.58 15.02 10.17
C SER A 40 2.50 15.72 11.52
N VAL A 41 1.89 16.91 11.54
CA VAL A 41 1.77 17.76 12.73
C VAL A 41 0.43 17.54 13.41
N THR A 42 -0.64 17.26 12.64
CA THR A 42 -2.00 17.11 13.17
C THR A 42 -2.50 15.68 13.11
N THR A 43 -3.41 15.34 14.02
CA THR A 43 -4.08 14.02 14.03
C THR A 43 -4.94 13.78 12.79
N ARG A 44 -5.53 14.84 12.20
CA ARG A 44 -6.39 14.71 11.01
C ARG A 44 -5.59 14.29 9.78
N GLU A 45 -4.39 14.85 9.60
CA GLU A 45 -3.45 14.42 8.55
C GLU A 45 -3.05 12.96 8.76
N ARG A 46 -2.70 12.60 10.01
CA ARG A 46 -2.29 11.23 10.36
C ARG A 46 -3.39 10.20 10.13
N PHE A 47 -4.65 10.55 10.36
CA PHE A 47 -5.77 9.62 10.21
C PHE A 47 -5.81 9.02 8.79
N GLY A 48 -5.82 9.87 7.76
CA GLY A 48 -5.83 9.40 6.37
C GLY A 48 -4.56 8.63 6.00
N LEU A 49 -3.42 9.01 6.57
CA LEU A 49 -2.16 8.29 6.37
C LEU A 49 -2.15 6.91 7.02
N ILE A 50 -2.72 6.72 8.22
CA ILE A 50 -2.82 5.41 8.88
C ILE A 50 -3.76 4.49 8.10
N VAL A 51 -4.91 4.99 7.67
CA VAL A 51 -5.84 4.21 6.84
C VAL A 51 -5.17 3.78 5.53
N GLY A 52 -4.51 4.72 4.86
CA GLY A 52 -3.73 4.43 3.64
C GLY A 52 -2.60 3.44 3.87
N LEU A 53 -1.87 3.56 4.98
CA LEU A 53 -0.79 2.65 5.38
C LEU A 53 -1.32 1.24 5.61
N GLY A 54 -2.43 1.09 6.33
CA GLY A 54 -3.06 -0.21 6.58
C GLY A 54 -3.54 -0.88 5.29
N ALA A 55 -4.24 -0.13 4.43
CA ALA A 55 -4.66 -0.63 3.12
C ALA A 55 -3.46 -1.02 2.23
N SER A 56 -2.39 -0.22 2.26
CA SER A 56 -1.13 -0.52 1.55
C SER A 56 -0.46 -1.79 2.09
N ALA A 57 -0.46 -2.00 3.41
CA ALA A 57 0.12 -3.18 4.04
C ALA A 57 -0.63 -4.46 3.66
N VAL A 58 -1.97 -4.43 3.67
CA VAL A 58 -2.79 -5.56 3.23
C VAL A 58 -2.58 -5.85 1.75
N GLY A 59 -2.64 -4.82 0.91
CA GLY A 59 -2.42 -4.96 -0.53
C GLY A 59 -1.02 -5.48 -0.87
N PHE A 60 0.01 -4.98 -0.20
CA PHE A 60 1.37 -5.47 -0.35
C PHE A 60 1.49 -6.93 0.07
N PHE A 61 1.00 -7.29 1.26
CA PHE A 61 1.06 -8.65 1.78
C PHE A 61 0.42 -9.66 0.82
N LEU A 62 -0.79 -9.37 0.35
CA LEU A 62 -1.48 -10.23 -0.60
C LEU A 62 -0.78 -10.26 -1.96
N GLY A 63 -0.31 -9.12 -2.49
CA GLY A 63 0.46 -9.11 -3.74
C GLY A 63 1.74 -9.95 -3.63
N MET A 64 2.42 -9.89 -2.48
CA MET A 64 3.58 -10.71 -2.19
C MET A 64 3.24 -12.20 -2.18
N ALA A 65 2.11 -12.59 -1.60
CA ALA A 65 1.64 -13.98 -1.57
C ALA A 65 1.31 -14.55 -2.97
N HIS A 66 0.97 -13.70 -3.94
CA HIS A 66 0.53 -14.13 -5.28
C HIS A 66 1.61 -14.07 -6.38
N GLY A 67 2.86 -13.72 -6.06
CA GLY A 67 3.95 -13.69 -7.04
C GLY A 67 4.99 -12.59 -6.84
N GLY A 68 4.81 -11.75 -5.80
CA GLY A 68 5.83 -10.78 -5.41
C GLY A 68 5.99 -9.61 -6.37
N LEU A 69 7.04 -8.82 -6.13
CA LEU A 69 7.35 -7.58 -6.84
C LEU A 69 7.81 -7.78 -8.30
N PHE A 70 8.13 -9.02 -8.69
CA PHE A 70 8.82 -9.30 -9.96
C PHE A 70 8.14 -10.34 -10.84
N GLY A 71 6.94 -10.83 -10.52
CA GLY A 71 6.21 -11.69 -11.46
C GLY A 71 6.64 -13.16 -11.47
N GLY A 72 7.52 -13.58 -10.55
CA GLY A 72 8.15 -14.91 -10.60
C GLY A 72 9.13 -15.05 -11.78
N LEU A 73 10.21 -14.24 -11.77
CA LEU A 73 11.43 -14.56 -12.52
C LEU A 73 12.03 -15.89 -12.04
#